data_AF-A0A435TLX8-F1
#
_entry.id   AF-A0A435TLX8-F1
#
_cell.length_a   1.000
_cell.length_b   1.000
_cell.length_c   1.000
_cell.angle_alpha   90.00
_cell.angle_beta   90.00
_cell.angle_gamma   90.00
#
_symmetry.space_group_name_H-M   'P 1'
#
loop_
_entity.id
_entity.type
_entity.pdbx_description
1 polymer ?
#
loop_
_entity_poly.entity_id
_entity_poly.type
_entity_poly.pdbx_seq_one_letter_code
_entity_poly.pdbx_strand_id
1 'polypeptide(L)'
;MRDFSYVRANSLDAARQAAALPGAMLLAGGTTLIDLAKCGVAEPETLVDITHLKGLGRIEVNERGVTIGALARMSHVADHADIKSSFPAISEALWQAASAQIRNMATIGGNLMQRTRCPYFRDPANFPACNKREPGSGCSAIGGVTRGHAVLGISDACIAMYPGDLAVALVAFDAIVHLGERHIPVDDFFLLPGTTPDREHAIEPGEMITAIEIPGSAPARRSTYLKIRDRQSYEFAAASAAVGIEFEPDGRTIRDLRVALGGVATKPWRARAVENALKGKVLEPD
;
A
#
# COMPACT_ATOMS: atom_id res chain seq x y z
N MET A 1 -10.18 -19.12 13.74
CA MET A 1 -9.02 -18.35 14.25
C MET A 1 -8.46 -19.14 15.41
N ARG A 2 -7.12 -19.27 15.49
CA ARG A 2 -6.46 -19.94 16.62
C ARG A 2 -6.48 -19.02 17.85
N ASP A 3 -6.25 -19.61 19.02
CA ASP A 3 -6.03 -18.83 20.24
C ASP A 3 -4.71 -18.05 20.12
N PHE A 4 -4.71 -16.83 20.65
CA PHE A 4 -3.54 -15.95 20.68
C PHE A 4 -3.52 -15.16 21.98
N SER A 5 -2.33 -14.77 22.41
CA SER A 5 -2.19 -13.79 23.48
C SER A 5 -2.38 -12.37 22.96
N TYR A 6 -2.84 -11.46 23.81
CA TYR A 6 -3.04 -10.06 23.46
C TYR A 6 -2.25 -9.16 24.40
N VAL A 7 -1.44 -8.28 23.84
CA VAL A 7 -0.60 -7.34 24.57
C VAL A 7 -0.83 -5.94 24.04
N ARG A 8 -0.96 -4.97 24.95
CA ARG A 8 -0.96 -3.54 24.59
C ARG A 8 0.44 -2.97 24.79
N ALA A 9 1.09 -2.57 23.70
CA ALA A 9 2.40 -1.94 23.78
C ALA A 9 2.27 -0.53 24.35
N ASN A 10 3.01 -0.19 25.40
CA ASN A 10 2.94 1.11 26.08
C ASN A 10 3.88 2.17 25.47
N SER A 11 4.77 1.78 24.57
CA SER A 11 5.71 2.66 23.87
C SER A 11 6.04 2.11 22.48
N LEU A 12 6.68 2.95 21.66
CA LEU A 12 7.22 2.54 20.36
C LEU A 12 8.25 1.41 20.52
N ASP A 13 9.18 1.56 21.47
CA ASP A 13 10.23 0.56 21.69
C ASP A 13 9.65 -0.77 22.18
N ALA A 14 8.65 -0.75 23.07
CA ALA A 14 7.97 -1.96 23.51
C ALA A 14 7.24 -2.66 22.36
N ALA A 15 6.61 -1.89 21.45
CA ALA A 15 5.97 -2.47 20.26
C ALA A 15 6.99 -3.13 19.33
N ARG A 16 8.14 -2.49 19.10
CA ARG A 16 9.23 -3.01 18.25
C ARG A 16 9.86 -4.27 18.84
N GLN A 17 10.15 -4.26 20.15
CA GLN A 17 10.67 -5.43 20.85
C GLN A 17 9.69 -6.61 20.76
N ALA A 18 8.40 -6.37 20.98
CA ALA A 18 7.39 -7.41 20.85
C ALA A 18 7.25 -7.91 19.40
N ALA A 19 7.31 -7.03 18.41
CA ALA A 19 7.26 -7.40 16.98
C ALA A 19 8.47 -8.20 16.48
N ALA A 20 9.58 -8.19 17.22
CA ALA A 20 10.74 -9.03 16.92
C ALA A 20 10.56 -10.49 17.38
N LEU A 21 9.58 -10.78 18.24
CA LEU A 21 9.31 -12.13 18.72
C LEU A 21 8.65 -12.97 17.62
N PRO A 22 9.04 -14.26 17.45
CA PRO A 22 8.37 -15.16 16.53
C PRO A 22 6.86 -15.23 16.78
N GLY A 23 6.06 -15.28 15.71
CA GLY A 23 4.59 -15.38 15.81
C GLY A 23 3.88 -14.11 16.30
N ALA A 24 4.60 -13.05 16.67
CA ALA A 24 4.00 -11.78 17.06
C ALA A 24 3.57 -10.97 15.82
N MET A 25 2.39 -10.36 15.88
CA MET A 25 1.87 -9.50 14.82
C MET A 25 1.30 -8.21 15.39
N LEU A 26 1.64 -7.09 14.76
CA LEU A 26 1.15 -5.77 15.17
C LEU A 26 -0.32 -5.59 14.77
N LEU A 27 -1.14 -5.20 15.74
CA LEU A 27 -2.55 -4.88 15.56
C LEU A 27 -2.74 -3.36 15.55
N ALA A 28 -3.10 -2.83 14.37
CA ALA A 28 -3.56 -1.46 14.18
C ALA A 28 -5.08 -1.44 13.93
N GLY A 29 -5.51 -1.05 12.72
CA GLY A 29 -6.94 -1.01 12.37
C GLY A 29 -7.64 -2.37 12.30
N GLY A 30 -6.89 -3.48 12.29
CA GLY A 30 -7.44 -4.85 12.25
C GLY A 30 -8.09 -5.28 10.92
N THR A 31 -8.34 -4.35 9.99
CA THR A 31 -9.10 -4.58 8.76
C THR A 31 -8.47 -5.56 7.76
N THR A 32 -7.17 -5.83 7.89
CA THR A 32 -6.48 -6.90 7.15
C THR A 32 -6.17 -8.08 8.08
N LEU A 33 -5.51 -7.83 9.20
CA LEU A 33 -4.95 -8.89 10.05
C LEU A 33 -6.03 -9.81 10.62
N ILE A 34 -7.11 -9.25 11.16
CA ILE A 34 -8.20 -10.04 11.77
C ILE A 34 -8.96 -10.82 10.70
N ASP A 35 -9.12 -10.25 9.51
CA ASP A 35 -9.71 -10.91 8.35
C ASP A 35 -8.86 -12.12 7.91
N LEU A 36 -7.55 -11.95 7.73
CA LEU A 36 -6.63 -13.05 7.39
C LEU A 36 -6.55 -14.13 8.47
N ALA A 37 -6.65 -13.76 9.74
CA ALA A 37 -6.68 -14.71 10.84
C ALA A 37 -7.99 -15.53 10.90
N LYS A 38 -9.10 -14.97 10.39
CA LYS A 38 -10.35 -15.73 10.18
C LYS A 38 -10.25 -16.66 8.97
N CYS A 39 -9.57 -16.23 7.91
CA CYS A 39 -9.27 -17.06 6.74
C CYS A 39 -8.24 -18.19 7.02
N GLY A 40 -7.60 -18.22 8.19
CA GLY A 40 -6.54 -19.19 8.50
C GLY A 40 -5.23 -18.93 7.74
N VAL A 41 -5.04 -17.71 7.23
CA VAL A 41 -3.84 -17.30 6.49
C VAL A 41 -2.80 -16.69 7.43
N ALA A 42 -3.26 -15.87 8.37
CA ALA A 42 -2.42 -15.35 9.44
C ALA A 42 -2.70 -16.14 10.72
N GLU A 43 -1.66 -16.64 11.37
CA GLU A 43 -1.79 -17.42 12.60
C GLU A 43 -0.92 -16.76 13.69
N PRO A 44 -1.31 -15.57 14.19
CA PRO A 44 -0.54 -14.90 15.23
C PRO A 44 -0.57 -15.73 16.52
N GLU A 45 0.57 -15.89 17.16
CA GLU A 45 0.67 -16.40 18.54
C GLU A 45 0.39 -15.26 19.53
N THR A 46 0.80 -14.04 19.17
CA THR A 46 0.60 -12.83 19.98
C THR A 46 0.16 -11.66 19.10
N LEU A 47 -0.92 -10.99 19.48
CA LEU A 47 -1.32 -9.71 18.91
C LEU A 47 -0.82 -8.55 19.78
N VAL A 48 -0.05 -7.65 19.17
CA VAL A 48 0.51 -6.47 19.82
C VAL A 48 -0.26 -5.23 19.38
N ASP A 49 -1.16 -4.75 20.23
CA ASP A 49 -1.98 -3.57 19.95
C ASP A 49 -1.16 -2.28 20.07
N ILE A 50 -1.05 -1.58 18.95
CA ILE A 50 -0.36 -0.29 18.82
C ILE A 50 -1.32 0.89 18.66
N THR A 51 -2.64 0.66 18.59
CA THR A 51 -3.66 1.67 18.22
C THR A 51 -3.71 2.90 19.12
N HIS A 52 -3.17 2.80 20.33
CA HIS A 52 -3.19 3.82 21.37
C HIS A 52 -1.85 4.56 21.53
N LEU A 53 -0.82 4.18 20.78
CA LEU A 53 0.47 4.85 20.82
C LEU A 53 0.32 6.29 20.32
N LYS A 54 0.71 7.25 21.18
CA LYS A 54 0.63 8.67 20.88
C LYS A 54 1.72 9.08 19.89
N GLY A 55 1.49 10.17 19.15
CA GLY A 55 2.47 10.73 18.20
C GLY A 55 2.48 10.08 16.81
N LEU A 56 2.07 8.81 16.69
CA LEU A 56 2.04 8.10 15.41
C LEU A 56 0.81 8.40 14.54
N GLY A 57 -0.09 9.28 14.97
CA GLY A 57 -1.33 9.62 14.24
C GLY A 57 -1.34 11.00 13.58
N ARG A 58 -0.23 11.74 13.62
CA ARG A 58 -0.16 13.14 13.16
C ARG A 58 -0.09 13.24 11.64
N ILE A 59 -0.59 14.35 11.12
CA ILE A 59 -0.48 14.74 9.71
C ILE A 59 0.15 16.13 9.73
N GLU A 60 1.37 16.26 9.24
CA GLU A 60 2.16 17.48 9.33
C GLU A 60 2.56 17.93 7.93
N VAL A 61 1.87 18.94 7.41
CA VAL A 61 2.14 19.53 6.10
C VAL A 61 2.99 20.79 6.25
N ASN A 62 3.99 20.93 5.39
CA ASN A 62 4.81 22.13 5.29
C ASN A 62 5.25 22.36 3.84
N GLU A 63 6.05 23.40 3.60
CA GLU A 63 6.51 23.77 2.25
C GLU A 63 7.30 22.66 1.53
N ARG A 64 7.98 21.78 2.29
CA ARG A 64 8.79 20.69 1.73
C ARG A 64 7.99 19.44 1.40
N GLY A 65 6.77 19.28 1.94
CA GLY A 65 5.96 18.10 1.74
C GLY A 65 5.03 17.79 2.91
N VAL A 66 4.66 16.53 3.06
CA VAL A 66 3.86 16.06 4.19
C VAL A 66 4.46 14.83 4.85
N THR A 67 4.39 14.79 6.18
CA THR A 67 4.64 13.59 6.98
C THR A 67 3.33 13.09 7.58
N ILE A 68 3.02 11.82 7.36
CA ILE A 68 1.79 11.16 7.79
C ILE A 68 2.17 10.02 8.73
N GLY A 69 1.79 10.11 9.99
CA GLY A 69 2.05 9.06 10.98
C GLY A 69 1.35 7.74 10.63
N ALA A 70 1.99 6.61 10.96
CA ALA A 70 1.52 5.28 10.59
C ALA A 70 0.15 4.88 11.17
N LEU A 71 -0.27 5.49 12.29
CA LEU A 71 -1.57 5.30 12.93
C LEU A 71 -2.62 6.35 12.51
N ALA A 72 -2.28 7.28 11.62
CA ALA A 72 -3.27 8.18 11.04
C ALA A 72 -4.36 7.32 10.34
N ARG A 73 -5.63 7.69 10.53
CA ARG A 73 -6.75 6.96 9.91
C ARG A 73 -6.87 7.36 8.45
N MET A 74 -7.19 6.41 7.58
CA MET A 74 -7.39 6.68 6.15
C MET A 74 -8.42 7.80 5.92
N SER A 75 -9.52 7.81 6.68
CA SER A 75 -10.54 8.86 6.58
C SER A 75 -9.99 10.24 6.92
N HIS A 76 -9.24 10.36 8.02
CA HIS A 76 -8.66 11.64 8.42
C HIS A 76 -7.66 12.17 7.39
N VAL A 77 -6.83 11.30 6.81
CA VAL A 77 -5.87 11.70 5.77
C VAL A 77 -6.60 12.10 4.48
N ALA A 78 -7.63 11.36 4.08
CA ALA A 78 -8.43 11.68 2.90
C ALA A 78 -9.14 13.03 3.03
N ASP A 79 -9.67 13.33 4.22
CA ASP A 79 -10.46 14.54 4.48
C ASP A 79 -9.62 15.76 4.89
N HIS A 80 -8.32 15.59 5.12
CA HIS A 80 -7.41 16.68 5.50
C HIS A 80 -7.34 17.74 4.39
N ALA A 81 -7.61 19.00 4.74
CA ALA A 81 -7.71 20.10 3.77
C ALA A 81 -6.42 20.27 2.96
N ASP A 82 -5.27 20.26 3.63
CA ASP A 82 -3.98 20.43 2.96
C ASP A 82 -3.56 19.23 2.10
N ILE A 83 -4.03 18.02 2.42
CA ILE A 83 -3.80 16.84 1.57
C ILE A 83 -4.64 16.97 0.30
N LYS A 84 -5.91 17.37 0.42
CA LYS A 84 -6.78 17.60 -0.75
C LYS A 84 -6.24 18.68 -1.68
N SER A 85 -5.62 19.74 -1.14
CA SER A 85 -5.08 20.82 -1.97
C SER A 85 -3.70 20.53 -2.52
N SER A 86 -2.82 19.89 -1.74
CA SER A 86 -1.40 19.74 -2.09
C SER A 86 -1.04 18.36 -2.64
N PHE A 87 -1.87 17.35 -2.38
CA PHE A 87 -1.68 15.96 -2.81
C PHE A 87 -3.03 15.31 -3.23
N PRO A 88 -3.78 15.86 -4.22
CA PRO A 88 -5.12 15.38 -4.54
C PRO A 88 -5.21 13.87 -4.80
N ALA A 89 -4.28 13.30 -5.58
CA ALA A 89 -4.25 11.87 -5.85
C ALA A 89 -4.10 10.98 -4.60
N ILE A 90 -3.47 11.48 -3.53
CA ILE A 90 -3.37 10.76 -2.24
C ILE A 90 -4.75 10.73 -1.56
N SER A 91 -5.43 11.87 -1.49
CA SER A 91 -6.80 11.94 -0.97
C SER A 91 -7.74 11.04 -1.79
N GLU A 92 -7.62 11.10 -3.11
CA GLU A 92 -8.44 10.35 -4.06
C GLU A 92 -8.26 8.84 -3.95
N ALA A 93 -7.03 8.36 -3.88
CA ALA A 93 -6.73 6.96 -3.66
C ALA A 93 -7.32 6.45 -2.33
N LEU A 94 -7.36 7.29 -1.29
CA LEU A 94 -7.93 6.92 0.00
C LEU A 94 -9.45 6.86 -0.02
N TRP A 95 -10.15 7.91 -0.49
CA TRP A 95 -11.62 7.93 -0.40
C TRP A 95 -12.29 6.93 -1.35
N GLN A 96 -11.63 6.59 -2.47
CA GLN A 96 -12.10 5.57 -3.42
C GLN A 96 -11.87 4.13 -2.93
N ALA A 97 -11.09 3.94 -1.86
CA ALA A 97 -10.77 2.64 -1.29
C ALA A 97 -11.82 2.18 -0.24
N ALA A 98 -12.18 0.90 -0.32
CA ALA A 98 -13.05 0.23 0.64
C ALA A 98 -14.38 0.97 0.94
N SER A 99 -14.88 0.86 2.16
CA SER A 99 -16.03 1.60 2.69
C SER A 99 -15.60 2.65 3.71
N ALA A 100 -16.49 3.59 4.04
CA ALA A 100 -16.24 4.60 5.07
C ALA A 100 -15.89 3.97 6.43
N GLN A 101 -16.56 2.89 6.82
CA GLN A 101 -16.31 2.16 8.06
C GLN A 101 -14.89 1.57 8.08
N ILE A 102 -14.47 0.96 6.97
CA ILE A 102 -13.11 0.44 6.85
C ILE A 102 -12.10 1.58 6.91
N ARG A 103 -12.35 2.71 6.24
CA ARG A 103 -11.45 3.88 6.28
C ARG A 103 -11.34 4.54 7.65
N ASN A 104 -12.40 4.48 8.47
CA ASN A 104 -12.37 4.96 9.85
C ASN A 104 -11.54 4.07 10.78
N MET A 105 -11.38 2.78 10.44
CA MET A 105 -10.56 1.84 11.21
C MET A 105 -9.14 1.75 10.67
N ALA A 106 -8.97 1.67 9.36
CA ALA A 106 -7.70 1.42 8.70
C ALA A 106 -6.72 2.56 8.95
N THR A 107 -5.50 2.18 9.34
CA THR A 107 -4.38 3.12 9.52
C THR A 107 -3.50 3.15 8.28
N ILE A 108 -2.72 4.21 8.08
CA ILE A 108 -1.82 4.35 6.93
C ILE A 108 -0.78 3.22 6.90
N GLY A 109 -0.09 2.94 8.00
CA GLY A 109 0.89 1.85 8.07
C GLY A 109 0.24 0.48 7.80
N GLY A 110 -0.94 0.23 8.36
CA GLY A 110 -1.68 -1.01 8.11
C GLY A 110 -2.22 -1.13 6.68
N ASN A 111 -2.48 -0.01 6.00
CA ASN A 111 -2.91 0.01 4.60
C ASN A 111 -1.76 -0.42 3.67
N LEU A 112 -0.53 0.06 3.91
CA LEU A 112 0.64 -0.37 3.12
C LEU A 112 0.88 -1.86 3.28
N MET A 113 0.76 -2.38 4.51
CA MET A 113 0.97 -3.79 4.85
C MET A 113 -0.21 -4.71 4.51
N GLN A 114 -1.19 -4.24 3.73
CA GLN A 114 -2.31 -5.10 3.35
C GLN A 114 -1.87 -6.21 2.39
N ARG A 115 -2.49 -7.39 2.50
CA ARG A 115 -2.14 -8.56 1.67
C ARG A 115 -3.03 -8.66 0.44
N THR A 116 -2.58 -9.45 -0.54
CA THR A 116 -3.30 -9.73 -1.79
C THR A 116 -4.73 -10.27 -1.58
N ARG A 117 -5.57 -10.05 -2.59
CA ARG A 117 -6.96 -10.56 -2.68
C ARG A 117 -7.09 -11.83 -3.51
N CYS A 118 -5.96 -12.43 -3.94
CA CYS A 118 -5.92 -13.73 -4.62
C CYS A 118 -6.78 -14.76 -3.86
N PRO A 119 -7.82 -15.36 -4.49
CA PRO A 119 -8.72 -16.28 -3.80
C PRO A 119 -7.99 -17.53 -3.31
N TYR A 120 -7.02 -18.03 -4.08
CA TYR A 120 -6.17 -19.16 -3.73
C TYR A 120 -5.32 -18.89 -2.49
N PHE A 121 -4.79 -17.67 -2.34
CA PHE A 121 -4.05 -17.24 -1.16
C PHE A 121 -4.96 -17.20 0.09
N ARG A 122 -6.23 -16.80 -0.08
CA ARG A 122 -7.15 -16.53 1.03
C ARG A 122 -7.94 -17.73 1.53
N ASP A 123 -7.83 -18.87 0.85
CA ASP A 123 -8.53 -20.10 1.21
C ASP A 123 -7.53 -21.27 1.31
N PRO A 124 -6.70 -21.30 2.36
CA PRO A 124 -5.68 -22.33 2.55
C PRO A 124 -6.27 -23.74 2.73
N ALA A 125 -7.52 -23.85 3.17
CA ALA A 125 -8.19 -25.14 3.37
C ALA A 125 -8.46 -25.87 2.04
N ASN A 126 -8.82 -25.12 0.99
CA ASN A 126 -9.12 -25.71 -0.33
C ASN A 126 -7.94 -25.64 -1.31
N PHE A 127 -7.03 -24.68 -1.14
CA PHE A 127 -5.91 -24.46 -2.05
C PHE A 127 -4.58 -24.49 -1.30
N PRO A 128 -4.03 -25.66 -0.93
CA PRO A 128 -2.81 -25.73 -0.12
C PRO A 128 -1.57 -25.17 -0.85
N ALA A 129 -1.52 -25.24 -2.18
CA ALA A 129 -0.39 -24.77 -2.99
C ALA A 129 -0.39 -23.22 -3.15
N CYS A 130 0.39 -22.54 -2.31
CA CYS A 130 0.63 -21.11 -2.41
C CYS A 130 2.00 -20.73 -1.84
N ASN A 131 2.98 -20.51 -2.72
CA ASN A 131 4.34 -20.09 -2.37
C ASN A 131 4.39 -18.84 -1.48
N LYS A 132 3.38 -17.97 -1.56
CA LYS A 132 3.26 -16.74 -0.76
C LYS A 132 2.82 -16.99 0.69
N ARG A 133 2.27 -18.17 1.01
CA ARG A 133 1.99 -18.63 2.38
C ARG A 133 3.05 -19.63 2.84
N GLU A 134 3.32 -20.62 2.01
CA GLU A 134 4.21 -21.75 2.29
C GLU A 134 5.21 -21.88 1.12
N PRO A 135 6.44 -21.36 1.27
CA PRO A 135 7.45 -21.41 0.22
C PRO A 135 7.67 -22.81 -0.33
N GLY A 136 7.68 -22.96 -1.65
CA GLY A 136 7.89 -24.26 -2.33
C GLY A 136 6.63 -25.11 -2.52
N SER A 137 5.48 -24.70 -1.97
CA SER A 137 4.21 -25.44 -2.14
C SER A 137 3.58 -25.30 -3.53
N GLY A 138 4.08 -24.41 -4.40
CA GLY A 138 3.54 -24.13 -5.73
C GLY A 138 2.54 -22.97 -5.74
N CYS A 139 1.89 -22.72 -6.89
CA CYS A 139 0.93 -21.62 -7.02
C CYS A 139 -0.36 -22.08 -7.70
N SER A 140 -1.43 -22.31 -6.93
CA SER A 140 -2.76 -22.70 -7.46
C SER A 140 -3.40 -21.68 -8.41
N ALA A 141 -2.92 -20.44 -8.44
CA ALA A 141 -3.43 -19.44 -9.37
C ALA A 141 -2.94 -19.67 -10.82
N ILE A 142 -1.74 -20.20 -10.99
CA ILE A 142 -1.16 -20.47 -12.32
C ILE A 142 -1.88 -21.68 -12.93
N GLY A 143 -2.48 -21.49 -14.11
CA GLY A 143 -3.38 -22.47 -14.73
C GLY A 143 -4.81 -22.46 -14.17
N GLY A 144 -5.11 -21.58 -13.21
CA GLY A 144 -6.45 -21.37 -12.65
C GLY A 144 -7.17 -20.15 -13.23
N VAL A 145 -8.06 -19.54 -12.42
CA VAL A 145 -8.80 -18.33 -12.76
C VAL A 145 -7.96 -17.10 -12.38
N THR A 146 -7.46 -16.39 -13.40
CA THR A 146 -6.45 -15.34 -13.23
C THR A 146 -6.96 -13.92 -13.40
N ARG A 147 -8.27 -13.68 -13.56
CA ARG A 147 -8.84 -12.33 -13.79
C ARG A 147 -8.36 -11.26 -12.80
N GLY A 148 -8.22 -11.59 -11.52
CA GLY A 148 -7.77 -10.68 -10.46
C GLY A 148 -6.28 -10.71 -10.16
N HIS A 149 -5.45 -11.25 -11.06
CA HIS A 149 -4.00 -11.43 -10.87
C HIS A 149 -3.20 -10.43 -11.70
N ALA A 150 -1.93 -10.27 -11.34
CA ALA A 150 -1.03 -9.32 -11.97
C ALA A 150 -0.65 -9.75 -13.39
N VAL A 151 -0.42 -8.75 -14.24
CA VAL A 151 0.18 -8.90 -15.58
C VAL A 151 1.60 -8.30 -15.64
N LEU A 152 1.97 -7.50 -14.64
CA LEU A 152 3.30 -6.89 -14.50
C LEU A 152 4.02 -7.38 -13.22
N GLY A 153 5.34 -7.58 -13.32
CA GLY A 153 6.17 -7.98 -12.19
C GLY A 153 5.89 -9.39 -11.65
N ILE A 154 5.30 -10.26 -12.47
CA ILE A 154 5.01 -11.65 -12.14
C ILE A 154 6.27 -12.52 -12.10
N SER A 155 6.16 -13.69 -11.48
CA SER A 155 7.15 -14.76 -11.56
C SER A 155 6.47 -16.13 -11.65
N ASP A 156 7.24 -17.16 -11.97
CA ASP A 156 6.78 -18.56 -11.93
C ASP A 156 6.33 -18.98 -10.53
N ALA A 157 6.80 -18.29 -9.48
CA ALA A 157 6.42 -18.58 -8.11
C ALA A 157 5.10 -17.90 -7.71
N CYS A 158 4.77 -16.73 -8.26
CA CYS A 158 3.57 -15.99 -7.86
C CYS A 158 3.14 -14.92 -8.88
N ILE A 159 1.83 -14.88 -9.14
CA ILE A 159 1.18 -13.86 -9.98
C ILE A 159 0.21 -12.97 -9.19
N ALA A 160 0.28 -12.97 -7.86
CA ALA A 160 -0.66 -12.23 -7.02
C ALA A 160 -0.45 -10.71 -7.13
N MET A 161 -1.53 -9.97 -7.40
CA MET A 161 -1.54 -8.51 -7.46
C MET A 161 -1.57 -7.89 -6.06
N TYR A 162 -0.89 -6.74 -5.90
CA TYR A 162 -1.00 -5.89 -4.72
C TYR A 162 -2.24 -4.98 -4.82
N PRO A 163 -3.17 -5.01 -3.83
CA PRO A 163 -4.50 -4.42 -4.00
C PRO A 163 -4.64 -2.97 -3.50
N GLY A 164 -3.63 -2.39 -2.86
CA GLY A 164 -3.75 -1.12 -2.14
C GLY A 164 -3.69 0.11 -3.06
N ASP A 165 -4.76 0.91 -3.04
CA ASP A 165 -4.85 2.15 -3.83
C ASP A 165 -3.86 3.22 -3.38
N LEU A 166 -3.73 3.44 -2.06
CA LEU A 166 -2.85 4.48 -1.50
C LEU A 166 -1.39 4.27 -1.94
N ALA A 167 -0.89 3.05 -1.89
CA ALA A 167 0.50 2.75 -2.22
C ALA A 167 0.85 3.09 -3.68
N VAL A 168 -0.11 3.01 -4.59
CA VAL A 168 0.05 3.44 -6.00
C VAL A 168 0.33 4.93 -6.06
N ALA A 169 -0.48 5.75 -5.38
CA ALA A 169 -0.25 7.19 -5.33
C ALA A 169 1.07 7.52 -4.61
N LEU A 170 1.42 6.83 -3.52
CA LEU A 170 2.70 7.02 -2.85
C LEU A 170 3.90 6.72 -3.77
N VAL A 171 3.85 5.63 -4.54
CA VAL A 171 4.90 5.28 -5.51
C VAL A 171 4.99 6.30 -6.64
N ALA A 172 3.85 6.84 -7.12
CA ALA A 172 3.86 7.91 -8.12
C ALA A 172 4.57 9.17 -7.61
N PHE A 173 4.46 9.51 -6.32
CA PHE A 173 4.98 10.77 -5.78
C PHE A 173 6.26 10.61 -4.94
N ASP A 174 7.02 9.54 -5.17
CA ASP A 174 8.33 9.30 -4.55
C ASP A 174 8.30 9.37 -3.02
N ALA A 175 7.22 8.84 -2.42
CA ALA A 175 7.10 8.81 -0.97
C ALA A 175 8.19 7.96 -0.33
N ILE A 176 8.43 8.19 0.96
CA ILE A 176 9.45 7.52 1.76
C ILE A 176 8.77 6.89 2.97
N VAL A 177 9.02 5.60 3.20
CA VAL A 177 8.54 4.87 4.37
C VAL A 177 9.56 5.02 5.49
N HIS A 178 9.12 5.49 6.65
CA HIS A 178 9.96 5.60 7.85
C HIS A 178 9.75 4.36 8.72
N LEU A 179 10.83 3.65 9.04
CA LEU A 179 10.86 2.44 9.88
C LEU A 179 11.56 2.69 11.22
N GLY A 180 11.39 3.88 11.79
CA GLY A 180 12.25 4.42 12.84
C GLY A 180 13.37 5.26 12.23
N GLU A 181 14.63 4.91 12.49
CA GLU A 181 15.79 5.62 11.92
C GLU A 181 16.05 5.27 10.46
N ARG A 182 15.58 4.11 10.00
CA ARG A 182 15.73 3.67 8.61
C ARG A 182 14.61 4.26 7.76
N HIS A 183 14.99 4.97 6.72
CA HIS A 183 14.07 5.52 5.72
C HIS A 183 14.31 4.83 4.38
N ILE A 184 13.24 4.42 3.71
CA ILE A 184 13.33 3.68 2.43
C ILE A 184 12.35 4.29 1.42
N PRO A 185 12.74 4.51 0.15
CA PRO A 185 11.80 4.87 -0.90
C PRO A 185 10.66 3.86 -0.95
N VAL A 186 9.42 4.33 -1.08
CA VAL A 186 8.25 3.45 -1.07
C VAL A 186 8.25 2.45 -2.23
N ASP A 187 8.89 2.80 -3.35
CA ASP A 187 9.07 1.88 -4.47
C ASP A 187 9.95 0.69 -4.03
N ASP A 188 11.05 0.93 -3.33
CA ASP A 188 11.94 -0.13 -2.82
C ASP A 188 11.35 -0.89 -1.61
N PHE A 189 10.38 -0.28 -0.92
CA PHE A 189 9.66 -0.94 0.17
C PHE A 189 8.85 -2.14 -0.30
N PHE A 190 8.20 -2.05 -1.46
CA PHE A 190 7.43 -3.17 -2.03
C PHE A 190 8.32 -4.04 -2.92
N LEU A 191 8.45 -5.32 -2.57
CA LEU A 191 9.33 -6.26 -3.25
C LEU A 191 8.60 -6.97 -4.40
N LEU A 192 9.34 -7.28 -5.47
CA LEU A 192 8.88 -8.21 -6.49
C LEU A 192 8.87 -9.63 -5.90
N PRO A 193 7.92 -10.49 -6.30
CA PRO A 193 7.81 -11.84 -5.74
C PRO A 193 9.03 -12.70 -6.03
N GLY A 194 9.61 -12.62 -7.23
CA GLY A 194 10.77 -13.43 -7.62
C GLY A 194 10.57 -14.90 -7.25
N THR A 195 11.52 -15.48 -6.52
CA THR A 195 11.42 -16.84 -5.94
C THR A 195 10.97 -16.85 -4.47
N THR A 196 10.75 -15.68 -3.86
CA THR A 196 10.41 -15.51 -2.44
C THR A 196 9.14 -14.67 -2.25
N PRO A 197 7.98 -15.10 -2.78
CA PRO A 197 6.76 -14.30 -2.73
C PRO A 197 6.16 -14.15 -1.33
N ASP A 198 6.66 -14.89 -0.33
CA ASP A 198 6.42 -14.72 1.09
C ASP A 198 7.00 -13.41 1.65
N ARG A 199 8.09 -12.90 1.05
CA ARG A 199 8.71 -11.62 1.39
C ARG A 199 8.15 -10.49 0.52
N GLU A 200 7.15 -9.78 1.04
CA GLU A 200 6.45 -8.74 0.28
C GLU A 200 7.02 -7.33 0.46
N HIS A 201 7.64 -7.08 1.61
CA HIS A 201 8.09 -5.76 2.00
C HIS A 201 9.54 -5.82 2.49
N ALA A 202 10.32 -4.79 2.21
CA ALA A 202 11.67 -4.60 2.72
C ALA A 202 11.65 -4.14 4.19
N ILE A 203 11.03 -4.93 5.07
CA ILE A 203 10.92 -4.69 6.51
C ILE A 203 11.58 -5.86 7.25
N GLU A 204 12.40 -5.53 8.24
CA GLU A 204 13.12 -6.51 9.05
C GLU A 204 12.38 -6.81 10.36
N PRO A 205 12.65 -7.96 11.01
CA PRO A 205 12.07 -8.26 12.32
C PRO A 205 12.31 -7.13 13.33
N GLY A 206 11.25 -6.73 14.04
CA GLY A 206 11.29 -5.63 15.01
C GLY A 206 11.24 -4.21 14.41
N GLU A 207 11.23 -4.07 13.08
CA GLU A 207 10.89 -2.81 12.45
C GLU A 207 9.37 -2.61 12.36
N MET A 208 8.97 -1.34 12.37
CA MET A 208 7.59 -0.93 12.24
C MET A 208 7.55 0.38 11.47
N ILE A 209 6.59 0.52 10.56
CA ILE A 209 6.29 1.80 9.91
C ILE A 209 5.87 2.80 10.99
N THR A 210 6.62 3.91 11.12
CA THR A 210 6.31 5.00 12.06
C THR A 210 5.63 6.17 11.36
N ALA A 211 6.02 6.45 10.11
CA ALA A 211 5.45 7.50 9.28
C ALA A 211 5.69 7.24 7.79
N ILE A 212 4.97 8.00 6.95
CA ILE A 212 5.18 8.11 5.52
C ILE A 212 5.44 9.58 5.20
N GLU A 213 6.53 9.87 4.52
CA GLU A 213 6.86 11.21 4.02
C GLU A 213 6.57 11.28 2.52
N ILE A 214 5.94 12.35 2.07
CA ILE A 214 5.67 12.61 0.65
C ILE A 214 6.28 13.97 0.30
N PRO A 215 7.31 14.01 -0.57
CA PRO A 215 7.90 15.26 -1.01
C PRO A 215 6.90 16.16 -1.74
N GLY A 216 6.91 17.44 -1.41
CA GLY A 216 6.15 18.46 -2.13
C GLY A 216 6.70 18.62 -3.54
N SER A 217 5.84 18.52 -4.55
CA SER A 217 6.22 18.71 -5.96
C SER A 217 5.06 19.26 -6.78
N ALA A 218 5.36 19.90 -7.91
CA ALA A 218 4.32 20.41 -8.82
C ALA A 218 3.44 19.27 -9.37
N PRO A 219 3.98 18.10 -9.79
CA PRO A 219 3.16 16.95 -10.17
C PRO A 219 2.27 16.45 -9.03
N ALA A 220 2.76 16.41 -7.78
CA ALA A 220 1.94 15.99 -6.64
C ALA A 220 0.75 16.93 -6.41
N ARG A 221 0.96 18.25 -6.54
CA ARG A 221 -0.10 19.28 -6.43
C ARG A 221 -1.11 19.22 -7.57
N ARG A 222 -0.66 18.93 -8.80
CA ARG A 222 -1.53 18.77 -9.98
C ARG A 222 -1.62 17.29 -10.35
N SER A 223 -2.31 16.53 -9.50
CA SER A 223 -2.47 15.09 -9.63
C SER A 223 -3.92 14.63 -9.54
N THR A 224 -4.17 13.40 -10.01
CA THR A 224 -5.43 12.67 -9.81
C THR A 224 -5.18 11.17 -9.67
N TYR A 225 -6.15 10.47 -9.10
CA TYR A 225 -6.22 9.01 -9.01
C TYR A 225 -7.49 8.50 -9.66
N LEU A 226 -7.34 7.74 -10.74
CA LEU A 226 -8.45 7.09 -11.43
C LEU A 226 -8.50 5.60 -11.08
N LYS A 227 -9.68 5.11 -10.70
CA LYS A 227 -9.92 3.70 -10.36
C LYS A 227 -11.03 3.10 -11.20
N ILE A 228 -10.70 2.07 -11.96
CA ILE A 228 -11.66 1.26 -12.74
C ILE A 228 -11.98 -0.01 -11.96
N ARG A 229 -13.26 -0.36 -11.92
CA ARG A 229 -13.81 -1.49 -11.14
C ARG A 229 -15.17 -1.90 -11.72
N ASP A 230 -15.61 -3.11 -11.39
CA ASP A 230 -16.82 -3.71 -11.95
C ASP A 230 -18.10 -3.07 -11.38
N ARG A 231 -18.06 -2.64 -10.11
CA ARG A 231 -19.13 -1.87 -9.47
C ARG A 231 -18.64 -0.52 -8.96
N GLN A 232 -19.57 0.43 -8.86
CA GLN A 232 -19.24 1.84 -8.60
C GLN A 232 -18.47 2.12 -7.30
N SER A 233 -18.59 1.28 -6.26
CA SER A 233 -17.94 1.47 -4.96
C SER A 233 -17.75 0.14 -4.21
N TYR A 234 -16.96 0.16 -3.14
CA TYR A 234 -16.64 -1.02 -2.31
C TYR A 234 -16.06 -2.15 -3.18
N GLU A 235 -15.05 -1.86 -3.98
CA GLU A 235 -14.35 -2.87 -4.77
C GLU A 235 -12.90 -2.47 -4.99
N PHE A 236 -12.05 -3.48 -5.10
CA PHE A 236 -10.65 -3.31 -5.51
C PHE A 236 -10.57 -2.88 -6.98
N ALA A 237 -9.43 -2.31 -7.37
CA ALA A 237 -9.23 -1.88 -8.75
C ALA A 237 -9.11 -3.11 -9.67
N ALA A 238 -9.87 -3.11 -10.77
CA ALA A 238 -9.50 -3.92 -11.94
C ALA A 238 -8.23 -3.33 -12.57
N ALA A 239 -8.17 -2.00 -12.66
CA ALA A 239 -6.96 -1.22 -12.92
C ALA A 239 -7.12 0.17 -12.30
N SER A 240 -6.00 0.80 -11.95
CA SER A 240 -5.99 2.19 -11.50
C SER A 240 -4.70 2.89 -11.91
N ALA A 241 -4.74 4.22 -11.93
CA ALA A 241 -3.57 5.05 -12.17
C ALA A 241 -3.56 6.27 -11.25
N ALA A 242 -2.42 6.50 -10.59
CA ALA A 242 -2.08 7.79 -10.01
C ALA A 242 -1.26 8.56 -11.06
N VAL A 243 -1.71 9.76 -11.43
CA VAL A 243 -1.05 10.60 -12.42
C VAL A 243 -0.85 11.99 -11.86
N GLY A 244 0.35 12.55 -11.98
CA GLY A 244 0.63 13.95 -11.68
C GLY A 244 1.48 14.59 -12.76
N ILE A 245 1.22 15.86 -13.04
CA ILE A 245 1.80 16.55 -14.18
C ILE A 245 2.26 17.98 -13.82
N GLU A 246 3.43 18.34 -14.30
CA GLU A 246 3.90 19.72 -14.33
C GLU A 246 4.03 20.16 -15.78
N PHE A 247 3.57 21.36 -16.08
CA PHE A 247 3.70 21.95 -17.41
C PHE A 247 4.83 22.98 -17.42
N GLU A 248 5.43 23.16 -18.58
CA GLU A 248 6.22 24.35 -18.89
C GLU A 248 5.35 25.62 -18.84
N PRO A 249 5.94 26.84 -18.82
CA PRO A 249 5.21 28.10 -18.82
C PRO A 249 4.22 28.29 -19.98
N ASP A 250 4.35 27.51 -21.06
CA ASP A 250 3.42 27.51 -22.19
C ASP A 250 2.07 26.83 -21.88
N GLY A 251 1.96 26.17 -20.73
CA GLY A 251 0.74 25.53 -20.23
C GLY A 251 0.36 24.23 -20.93
N ARG A 252 1.18 23.72 -21.86
CA ARG A 252 0.85 22.55 -22.71
C ARG A 252 2.00 21.55 -22.85
N THR A 253 3.25 21.99 -22.76
CA THR A 253 4.41 21.10 -22.82
C THR A 253 4.63 20.47 -21.46
N ILE A 254 4.76 19.14 -21.41
CA ILE A 254 4.95 18.37 -20.19
C ILE A 254 6.38 18.57 -19.68
N ARG A 255 6.55 19.26 -18.55
CA ARG A 255 7.84 19.43 -17.86
C ARG A 255 8.20 18.21 -17.04
N ASP A 256 7.27 17.74 -16.23
CA ASP A 256 7.42 16.53 -15.41
C ASP A 256 6.12 15.73 -15.42
N LEU A 257 6.23 14.41 -15.42
CA LEU A 257 5.09 13.51 -15.43
C LEU A 257 5.40 12.34 -14.51
N ARG A 258 4.45 12.04 -13.62
CA ARG A 258 4.55 10.92 -12.69
C ARG A 258 3.35 10.01 -12.88
N VAL A 259 3.59 8.73 -13.11
CA VAL A 259 2.55 7.73 -13.38
C VAL A 259 2.86 6.47 -12.59
N ALA A 260 1.92 6.03 -11.76
CA ALA A 260 1.95 4.70 -11.18
C ALA A 260 0.63 3.96 -11.40
N LEU A 261 0.71 2.65 -11.58
CA LEU A 261 -0.41 1.77 -11.90
C LEU A 261 -0.73 0.84 -10.73
N GLY A 262 -2.02 0.64 -10.48
CA GLY A 262 -2.56 -0.32 -9.52
C GLY A 262 -3.49 -1.33 -10.17
N GLY A 263 -3.78 -2.42 -9.46
CA GLY A 263 -4.68 -3.48 -9.96
C GLY A 263 -4.06 -4.42 -11.00
N VAL A 264 -2.90 -4.06 -11.57
CA VAL A 264 -2.29 -4.78 -12.71
C VAL A 264 -0.93 -5.42 -12.42
N ALA A 265 -0.36 -5.17 -11.24
CA ALA A 265 1.02 -5.52 -10.92
C ALA A 265 1.16 -6.18 -9.55
N THR A 266 2.25 -6.92 -9.33
CA THR A 266 2.54 -7.62 -8.07
C THR A 266 2.91 -6.69 -6.92
N LYS A 267 3.30 -5.44 -7.24
CA LYS A 267 3.49 -4.28 -6.37
C LYS A 267 2.95 -3.03 -7.08
N PRO A 268 2.74 -1.88 -6.40
CA PRO A 268 2.40 -0.66 -7.11
C PRO A 268 3.49 -0.31 -8.14
N TRP A 269 3.09 0.00 -9.38
CA TRP A 269 4.01 -0.03 -10.51
C TRP A 269 4.26 1.35 -11.09
N ARG A 270 5.45 1.94 -10.87
CA ARG A 270 5.85 3.19 -11.49
C ARG A 270 6.09 2.99 -13.00
N ALA A 271 5.30 3.65 -13.84
CA ALA A 271 5.38 3.53 -15.29
C ALA A 271 6.43 4.48 -15.90
N ARG A 272 7.70 4.36 -15.48
CA ARG A 272 8.80 5.26 -15.89
C ARG A 272 8.99 5.35 -17.41
N ALA A 273 8.69 4.28 -18.14
CA ALA A 273 8.75 4.28 -19.60
C ALA A 273 7.74 5.28 -20.22
N VAL A 274 6.53 5.38 -19.63
CA VAL A 274 5.50 6.34 -20.03
C VAL A 274 5.91 7.76 -19.65
N GLU A 275 6.41 7.94 -18.42
CA GLU A 275 6.93 9.23 -17.93
C GLU A 275 7.99 9.79 -18.89
N ASN A 276 8.99 8.98 -19.24
CA ASN A 276 10.08 9.37 -20.14
C ASN A 276 9.62 9.62 -21.58
N ALA A 277 8.66 8.84 -22.08
CA ALA A 277 8.16 9.00 -23.46
C ALA A 277 7.38 10.32 -23.65
N LEU A 278 6.70 10.79 -22.61
CA LEU A 278 5.83 11.97 -22.66
C LEU A 278 6.50 13.25 -22.17
N LYS A 279 7.60 13.16 -21.41
CA LYS A 279 8.37 14.34 -20.99
C LYS A 279 8.85 15.16 -22.20
N GLY A 280 8.62 16.47 -22.16
CA GLY A 280 8.94 17.40 -23.24
C GLY A 280 7.98 17.36 -24.43
N LYS A 281 6.91 16.55 -24.39
CA LYS A 281 5.86 16.54 -25.43
C LYS A 281 4.77 17.55 -25.10
N VAL A 282 4.10 18.05 -26.14
CA VAL A 282 2.89 18.86 -26.00
C VAL A 282 1.72 17.92 -25.72
N LEU A 283 0.94 18.22 -24.69
CA LEU A 283 -0.33 17.56 -24.44
C LEU A 283 -1.37 18.16 -25.40
N GLU A 284 -1.63 17.48 -26.49
CA GLU A 284 -2.72 17.82 -27.40
C GLU A 284 -4.05 17.35 -26.77
N PRO A 285 -5.12 18.16 -26.80
CA PRO A 285 -6.46 17.64 -26.58
C PRO A 285 -6.81 16.66 -27.70
N ASP A 286 -7.43 15.52 -27.36
CA ASP A 286 -8.13 14.67 -28.34
C ASP A 286 -9.27 15.44 -29.03
#